data_AF-A0A968SK18-F1
#
_entry.id   AF-A0A968SK18-F1
#
_cell.length_a   1.000
_cell.length_b   1.000
_cell.length_c   1.000
_cell.angle_alpha   90.00
_cell.angle_beta   90.00
_cell.angle_gamma   90.00
#
_symmetry.space_group_name_H-M   'P 1'
#
loop_
_entity.id
_entity.type
_entity.pdbx_description
1 polymer ?
#
loop_
_entity_poly.entity_id
_entity_poly.type
_entity_poly.pdbx_seq_one_letter_code
_entity_poly.pdbx_strand_id
1 'polypeptide(L)'
;MDEKAYYIRASVQNLSRYTAKNCRAYLVMIEYEVTPGRYRIIHQDPIPLDWAFLGCVQLDVLPKMKFHFDIFSVSNFEDRMIPRTRPPAAIWLMNLASIGKYRYKVIVAGENINPVSTSITFYWGGSFNDIKPENFSDYHF
;
A
#
# COMPACT_ATOMS: atom_id res chain seq x y z
N MET A 1 -21.60 8.21 17.02
CA MET A 1 -20.60 8.85 16.11
C MET A 1 -20.40 7.89 14.97
N ASP A 2 -20.52 8.35 13.73
CA ASP A 2 -20.31 7.50 12.56
C ASP A 2 -18.82 7.23 12.36
N GLU A 3 -18.47 5.97 12.14
CA GLU A 3 -17.12 5.53 11.81
C GLU A 3 -16.76 5.94 10.39
N LYS A 4 -15.61 6.62 10.25
CA LYS A 4 -15.04 7.04 8.97
C LYS A 4 -13.63 6.50 8.88
N ALA A 5 -13.30 5.95 7.72
CA ALA A 5 -11.96 5.51 7.39
C ALA A 5 -11.57 5.99 5.99
N TYR A 6 -10.35 6.50 5.87
CA TYR A 6 -9.71 6.73 4.57
C TYR A 6 -8.84 5.53 4.22
N TYR A 7 -8.89 5.14 2.95
CA TYR A 7 -8.05 4.08 2.41
C TYR A 7 -7.12 4.67 1.36
N ILE A 8 -5.83 4.43 1.53
CA ILE A 8 -4.84 4.70 0.49
C ILE A 8 -4.68 3.44 -0.33
N ARG A 9 -4.96 3.57 -1.62
CA ARG A 9 -5.03 2.47 -2.58
C ARG A 9 -4.04 2.70 -3.70
N ALA A 10 -3.51 1.62 -4.23
CA ALA A 10 -2.88 1.60 -5.55
C ALA A 10 -3.72 0.76 -6.50
N SER A 11 -3.54 1.02 -7.78
CA SER A 11 -4.12 0.21 -8.85
C SER A 11 -3.04 -0.48 -9.67
N VAL A 12 -3.34 -1.67 -10.14
CA VAL A 12 -2.57 -2.37 -11.15
C VAL A 12 -3.47 -2.62 -12.35
N GLN A 13 -2.94 -2.39 -13.55
CA GLN A 13 -3.62 -2.68 -14.81
C GLN A 13 -2.72 -3.61 -15.62
N ASN A 14 -3.29 -4.56 -16.34
CA ASN A 14 -2.54 -5.38 -17.29
C ASN A 14 -2.72 -4.82 -18.70
N LEU A 15 -1.74 -4.11 -19.25
CA LEU A 15 -1.75 -3.60 -20.63
C LEU A 15 -1.23 -4.64 -21.64
N SER A 16 -0.75 -5.79 -21.18
CA SER A 16 -0.39 -6.89 -22.09
C SER A 16 -1.63 -7.54 -22.71
N ARG A 17 -1.40 -8.37 -23.73
CA ARG A 17 -2.46 -9.16 -24.38
C ARG A 17 -2.77 -10.48 -23.69
N TYR A 18 -1.96 -10.89 -22.71
CA TYR A 18 -2.09 -12.17 -22.01
C TYR A 18 -2.59 -11.97 -20.59
N THR A 19 -3.33 -12.92 -20.05
CA THR A 19 -3.74 -12.91 -18.64
C THR A 19 -2.51 -13.07 -17.73
N ALA A 20 -2.36 -12.14 -16.79
CA ALA A 20 -1.43 -12.31 -15.67
C ALA A 20 -2.11 -13.15 -14.61
N LYS A 21 -1.54 -14.31 -14.29
CA LYS A 21 -2.22 -15.30 -13.43
C LYS A 21 -1.74 -15.24 -11.99
N ASN A 22 -2.60 -15.63 -11.06
CA ASN A 22 -2.26 -15.80 -9.65
C ASN A 22 -1.57 -14.59 -9.03
N CYS A 23 -1.96 -13.38 -9.45
CA CYS A 23 -1.36 -12.14 -8.99
C CYS A 23 -1.65 -11.88 -7.50
N ARG A 24 -0.66 -11.33 -6.81
CA ARG A 24 -0.75 -10.86 -5.42
C ARG A 24 0.00 -9.56 -5.24
N ALA A 25 -0.58 -8.65 -4.47
CA ALA A 25 0.04 -7.41 -4.03
C ALA A 25 0.75 -7.61 -2.69
N TYR A 26 1.90 -6.95 -2.53
CA TYR A 26 2.74 -7.02 -1.34
C TYR A 26 3.20 -5.62 -0.95
N LEU A 27 3.21 -5.35 0.34
CA LEU A 27 4.01 -4.29 0.94
C LEU A 27 5.39 -4.88 1.22
N VAL A 28 6.43 -4.32 0.62
CA VAL A 28 7.79 -4.88 0.70
C VAL A 28 8.75 -3.98 1.46
N MET A 29 8.40 -2.72 1.67
CA MET A 29 9.24 -1.80 2.42
C MET A 29 8.41 -0.65 2.99
N ILE A 30 8.73 -0.27 4.22
CA ILE A 30 8.32 1.00 4.81
C ILE A 30 9.57 1.75 5.23
N GLU A 31 9.63 3.02 4.88
CA GLU A 31 10.70 3.92 5.26
C GLU A 31 10.14 5.20 5.88
N TYR A 32 10.92 5.82 6.76
CA TYR A 32 10.63 7.10 7.41
C TYR A 32 11.74 8.11 7.15
N GLU A 33 11.38 9.32 6.78
CA GLU A 33 12.33 10.40 6.53
C GLU A 33 12.89 10.95 7.84
N VAL A 34 14.19 10.73 8.08
CA VAL A 34 14.88 11.21 9.29
C VAL A 34 15.40 12.63 9.13
N THR A 35 15.79 12.99 7.90
CA THR A 35 16.16 14.33 7.47
C THR A 35 15.73 14.48 6.01
N PRO A 36 15.49 15.69 5.49
CA PRO A 36 15.01 15.87 4.13
C PRO A 36 15.79 15.05 3.10
N GLY A 37 15.11 14.17 2.38
CA GLY A 37 15.68 13.27 1.37
C GLY A 37 16.39 12.01 1.90
N ARG A 38 16.60 11.88 3.22
CA ARG A 38 17.24 10.71 3.83
C ARG A 38 16.23 9.88 4.61
N TYR A 39 16.15 8.60 4.24
CA TYR A 39 15.17 7.67 4.76
C TYR A 39 15.83 6.59 5.61
N ARG A 40 15.16 6.20 6.70
CA ARG A 40 15.47 5.02 7.51
C ARG A 40 14.43 3.94 7.23
N ILE A 41 14.89 2.72 6.98
CA ILE A 41 14.02 1.55 6.83
C ILE A 41 13.38 1.22 8.17
N ILE A 42 12.06 1.12 8.19
CA ILE A 42 11.26 0.63 9.32
C ILE A 42 10.95 -0.86 9.14
N HIS A 43 10.75 -1.28 7.89
CA HIS A 43 10.32 -2.64 7.52
C HIS A 43 10.84 -3.01 6.13
N GLN A 44 11.21 -4.28 5.90
CA GLN A 44 11.76 -4.74 4.61
C GLN A 44 11.31 -6.16 4.16
N ASP A 45 10.41 -6.83 4.89
CA ASP A 45 9.92 -8.13 4.45
C ASP A 45 8.68 -8.02 3.56
N PRO A 46 8.50 -8.88 2.54
CA PRO A 46 7.28 -8.89 1.75
C PRO A 46 6.10 -9.41 2.57
N ILE A 47 5.09 -8.57 2.76
CA ILE A 47 3.85 -8.94 3.45
C ILE A 47 2.66 -8.75 2.50
N PRO A 48 1.80 -9.76 2.31
CA PRO A 48 0.64 -9.67 1.43
C PRO A 48 -0.30 -8.52 1.81
N LEU A 49 -0.83 -7.83 0.79
CA LEU A 49 -1.88 -6.82 0.91
C LEU A 49 -3.24 -7.39 0.50
N ASP A 50 -4.31 -6.75 0.94
CA ASP A 50 -5.68 -7.05 0.52
C ASP A 50 -6.01 -6.41 -0.84
N TRP A 51 -6.58 -7.20 -1.78
CA TRP A 51 -7.31 -6.62 -2.90
C TRP A 51 -8.56 -5.93 -2.38
N ALA A 52 -8.87 -4.72 -2.86
CA ALA A 52 -9.91 -3.87 -2.28
C ALA A 52 -11.32 -4.48 -2.24
N PHE A 53 -11.60 -5.44 -3.14
CA PHE A 53 -12.89 -6.15 -3.23
C PHE A 53 -12.82 -7.63 -2.80
N LEU A 54 -11.64 -8.27 -2.88
CA LEU A 54 -11.49 -9.72 -2.70
C LEU A 54 -10.70 -10.13 -1.45
N GLY A 55 -10.12 -9.17 -0.72
CA GLY A 55 -9.18 -9.47 0.36
C GLY A 55 -7.88 -10.11 -0.14
N CYS A 56 -7.21 -10.88 0.71
CA CYS A 56 -5.91 -11.48 0.40
C CYS A 56 -6.02 -12.83 -0.32
N VAL A 57 -6.51 -12.80 -1.55
CA VAL A 57 -6.53 -13.95 -2.46
C VAL A 57 -5.57 -13.73 -3.64
N GLN A 58 -5.20 -14.82 -4.31
CA GLN A 58 -4.59 -14.72 -5.63
C GLN A 58 -5.68 -14.37 -6.66
N LEU A 59 -5.31 -13.57 -7.66
CA LEU A 59 -6.23 -12.96 -8.62
C LEU A 59 -5.63 -13.05 -10.03
N ASP A 60 -6.40 -13.48 -11.01
CA ASP A 60 -6.03 -13.32 -12.41
C ASP A 60 -6.36 -11.90 -12.88
N VAL A 61 -5.36 -11.16 -13.36
CA VAL A 61 -5.54 -9.82 -13.94
C VAL A 61 -5.65 -9.96 -15.46
N LEU A 62 -6.89 -9.91 -15.96
CA LEU A 62 -7.17 -10.01 -17.40
C LEU A 62 -6.64 -8.80 -18.18
N PRO A 63 -6.37 -8.94 -19.49
CA PRO A 63 -5.96 -7.84 -20.35
C PRO A 63 -6.89 -6.63 -20.25
N LYS A 64 -6.29 -5.44 -20.15
CA LYS A 64 -6.89 -4.11 -20.04
C LYS A 64 -7.72 -3.87 -18.77
N MET A 65 -7.86 -4.85 -17.87
CA MET A 65 -8.56 -4.67 -16.60
C MET A 65 -7.65 -4.01 -15.56
N LYS A 66 -8.25 -3.10 -14.77
CA LYS A 66 -7.62 -2.43 -13.62
C LYS A 66 -8.20 -3.02 -12.34
N PHE A 67 -7.33 -3.39 -11.41
CA PHE A 67 -7.69 -3.82 -10.05
C PHE A 67 -7.03 -2.92 -9.03
N HIS A 68 -7.64 -2.84 -7.85
CA HIS A 68 -7.18 -2.00 -6.75
C HIS A 68 -6.83 -2.86 -5.54
N PHE A 69 -5.79 -2.47 -4.82
CA PHE A 69 -5.41 -3.06 -3.53
C PHE A 69 -5.21 -1.98 -2.49
N ASP A 70 -5.56 -2.31 -1.25
CA ASP A 70 -5.44 -1.40 -0.11
C ASP A 70 -4.02 -1.46 0.44
N ILE A 71 -3.40 -0.30 0.64
CA ILE A 71 -2.03 -0.21 1.18
C ILE A 71 -2.09 0.02 2.67
N PHE A 72 -2.81 1.05 3.09
CA PHE A 72 -3.08 1.34 4.50
C PHE A 72 -4.41 2.08 4.63
N SER A 73 -4.95 2.06 5.84
CA SER A 73 -6.12 2.83 6.24
C SER A 73 -5.82 3.76 7.40
N VAL A 74 -6.59 4.83 7.52
CA VAL A 74 -6.64 5.70 8.70
C VAL A 74 -8.09 5.83 9.14
N SER A 75 -8.39 5.53 10.41
CA SER A 75 -9.74 5.68 10.98
C SER A 75 -9.82 6.90 11.90
N ASN A 76 -11.00 7.53 11.96
CA ASN A 76 -11.26 8.67 12.84
C ASN A 76 -11.39 8.30 14.32
N PHE A 77 -11.42 7.00 14.66
CA PHE A 77 -11.48 6.51 16.03
C PHE A 77 -10.09 6.26 16.63
N GLU A 78 -9.16 5.76 15.82
CA GLU A 78 -7.85 5.34 16.33
C GLU A 78 -6.76 6.38 16.06
N ASP A 79 -6.97 7.30 15.13
CA ASP A 79 -5.96 8.26 14.64
C ASP A 79 -4.63 7.55 14.33
N ARG A 80 -4.74 6.40 13.65
CA ARG A 80 -3.62 5.54 13.32
C ARG A 80 -3.60 5.18 11.86
N MET A 81 -2.40 5.21 11.31
CA MET A 81 -2.12 4.59 10.03
C MET A 81 -1.87 3.10 10.21
N ILE A 82 -2.70 2.27 9.58
CA ILE A 82 -2.62 0.83 9.68
C ILE A 82 -2.44 0.24 8.28
N PRO A 83 -1.27 -0.35 7.97
CA PRO A 83 -1.07 -1.14 6.75
C PRO A 83 -2.13 -2.25 6.63
N ARG A 84 -2.73 -2.39 5.44
CA ARG A 84 -3.78 -3.39 5.14
C ARG A 84 -3.16 -4.72 4.73
N THR A 85 -2.35 -5.26 5.63
CA THR A 85 -1.60 -6.50 5.44
C THR A 85 -2.36 -7.74 5.92
N ARG A 86 -2.02 -8.91 5.37
CA ARG A 86 -2.48 -10.21 5.87
C ARG A 86 -1.30 -11.15 6.18
N PRO A 87 -1.18 -11.64 7.43
CA PRO A 87 -2.01 -11.30 8.59
C PRO A 87 -1.84 -9.82 9.01
N PRO A 88 -2.84 -9.22 9.70
CA PRO A 88 -2.64 -7.93 10.36
C PRO A 88 -1.50 -8.06 11.38
N ALA A 89 -0.52 -7.15 11.33
CA ALA A 89 0.63 -7.23 12.21
C ALA A 89 0.56 -6.14 13.29
N ALA A 90 0.51 -6.54 14.56
CA ALA A 90 0.48 -5.61 15.69
C ALA A 90 1.73 -4.71 15.76
N ILE A 91 2.85 -5.15 15.16
CA ILE A 91 4.10 -4.39 15.09
C ILE A 91 3.92 -3.00 14.45
N TRP A 92 2.92 -2.85 13.56
CA TRP A 92 2.57 -1.57 12.93
C TRP A 92 2.20 -0.50 13.95
N LEU A 93 1.53 -0.88 15.04
CA LEU A 93 1.10 0.06 16.07
C LEU A 93 2.28 0.73 16.77
N MET A 94 3.40 0.01 16.92
CA MET A 94 4.61 0.55 17.55
C MET A 94 5.47 1.32 16.54
N ASN A 95 5.57 0.81 15.31
CA ASN A 95 6.55 1.30 14.34
C ASN A 95 6.06 2.50 13.52
N LEU A 96 4.75 2.78 13.50
CA LEU A 96 4.13 3.78 12.63
C LEU A 96 3.38 4.89 13.39
N ALA A 97 3.73 5.10 14.65
CA ALA A 97 3.10 6.12 15.50
C ALA A 97 3.65 7.54 15.26
N SER A 98 4.87 7.67 14.74
CA SER A 98 5.55 8.96 14.64
C SER A 98 4.97 9.84 13.54
N ILE A 99 4.76 11.12 13.85
CA ILE A 99 4.46 12.16 12.86
C ILE A 99 5.65 12.34 11.93
N GLY A 100 5.43 12.43 10.63
CA GLY A 100 6.47 12.69 9.65
C GLY A 100 6.18 12.10 8.29
N LYS A 101 7.22 12.07 7.45
CA LYS A 101 7.11 11.61 6.07
C LYS A 101 7.49 10.15 5.95
N TYR A 102 6.64 9.40 5.27
CA TYR A 102 6.80 7.98 5.03
C TYR A 102 6.87 7.69 3.53
N ARG A 103 7.59 6.62 3.19
CA ARG A 103 7.63 6.04 1.85
C ARG A 103 7.35 4.55 1.93
N TYR A 104 6.30 4.12 1.25
CA TYR A 104 5.85 2.74 1.22
C TYR A 104 6.14 2.17 -0.17
N LYS A 105 6.88 1.07 -0.25
CA LYS A 105 7.12 0.36 -1.51
C LYS A 105 6.20 -0.85 -1.59
N VAL A 106 5.45 -0.93 -2.68
CA VAL A 106 4.56 -2.05 -2.97
C VAL A 106 4.95 -2.75 -4.27
N ILE A 107 4.69 -4.05 -4.34
CA ILE A 107 4.94 -4.88 -5.51
C ILE A 107 3.69 -5.68 -5.84
N VAL A 108 3.38 -5.81 -7.13
CA VAL A 108 2.46 -6.83 -7.63
C VAL A 108 3.28 -7.87 -8.39
N ALA A 109 3.13 -9.13 -8.01
CA ALA A 109 3.79 -10.27 -8.64
C ALA A 109 2.76 -11.36 -8.98
N GLY A 110 3.03 -12.15 -10.02
CA GLY A 110 2.18 -13.24 -10.47
C GLY A 110 2.90 -14.11 -11.50
N GLU A 111 2.20 -15.06 -12.08
CA GLU A 111 2.71 -15.93 -13.13
C GLU A 111 2.67 -15.23 -14.50
N ASN A 112 3.66 -15.51 -15.34
CA ASN A 112 3.82 -14.98 -16.70
C ASN A 112 3.94 -13.45 -16.78
N ILE A 113 4.32 -12.80 -15.68
CA ILE A 113 4.61 -11.37 -15.64
C ILE A 113 5.91 -11.10 -14.86
N ASN A 114 6.62 -10.05 -15.25
CA ASN A 114 7.64 -9.49 -14.38
C ASN A 114 6.96 -8.74 -13.23
N PRO A 115 7.42 -8.90 -11.97
CA PRO A 115 6.88 -8.13 -10.86
C PRO A 115 7.00 -6.63 -11.14
N VAL A 116 5.93 -5.90 -10.85
CA VAL A 116 5.89 -4.44 -10.99
C VAL A 116 5.84 -3.79 -9.63
N SER A 117 6.53 -2.67 -9.46
CA SER A 117 6.62 -1.98 -8.16
C SER A 117 6.36 -0.50 -8.28
N THR A 118 5.81 0.08 -7.23
CA THR A 118 5.71 1.53 -7.08
C THR A 118 5.98 1.93 -5.63
N SER A 119 6.25 3.23 -5.42
CA SER A 119 6.42 3.81 -4.09
C SER A 119 5.40 4.92 -3.88
N ILE A 120 4.75 4.91 -2.72
CA ILE A 120 3.83 5.95 -2.29
C ILE A 120 4.54 6.74 -1.20
N THR A 121 4.67 8.05 -1.41
CA THR A 121 5.22 8.97 -0.42
C THR A 121 4.13 9.88 0.09
N PHE A 122 4.05 10.05 1.41
CA PHE A 122 3.06 10.89 2.06
C PHE A 122 3.59 11.40 3.40
N TYR A 123 3.03 12.51 3.85
CA TYR A 123 3.20 13.02 5.20
C TYR A 123 2.05 12.56 6.08
N TRP A 124 2.38 12.07 7.27
CA TRP A 124 1.46 11.69 8.34
C TRP A 124 1.59 12.66 9.50
N GLY A 125 0.51 13.40 9.78
CA GLY A 125 0.44 14.42 10.82
C GLY A 125 -0.08 13.94 12.18
N GLY A 126 -0.31 12.63 12.33
CA GLY A 126 -0.74 12.04 13.61
C GLY A 126 -2.24 12.05 13.87
N SER A 127 -3.07 12.45 12.88
CA SER A 127 -4.52 12.41 12.99
C SER A 127 -5.20 12.08 11.67
N PHE A 128 -6.43 11.57 11.74
CA PHE A 128 -7.27 11.20 10.60
C PHE A 128 -7.37 12.29 9.52
N ASN A 129 -7.36 13.56 9.94
CA ASN A 129 -7.50 14.71 9.04
C ASN A 129 -6.16 15.26 8.52
N ASP A 130 -5.01 14.77 9.00
CA ASP A 130 -3.69 15.29 8.63
C ASP A 130 -2.85 14.23 7.92
N ILE A 131 -3.33 13.82 6.75
CA ILE A 131 -2.57 13.01 5.82
C ILE A 131 -2.43 13.74 4.49
N LYS A 132 -1.20 13.89 4.02
CA LYS A 132 -0.90 14.65 2.81
C LYS A 132 -0.08 13.78 1.85
N PRO A 133 -0.68 13.28 0.76
CA PRO A 133 0.06 12.56 -0.26
C PRO A 133 0.96 13.51 -1.04
N GLU A 134 2.15 13.04 -1.42
CA GLU A 134 3.07 13.84 -2.24
C GLU A 134 3.16 13.34 -3.68
N ASN A 135 3.02 12.04 -3.93
CA ASN A 135 3.12 11.44 -5.26
C ASN A 135 2.04 10.37 -5.44
N PHE A 136 0.86 10.77 -5.93
CA PHE A 136 -0.08 9.84 -6.53
C PHE A 136 0.03 9.95 -8.05
N SER A 137 0.85 9.10 -8.65
CA SER A 137 0.82 8.85 -10.09
C SER A 137 -0.12 7.69 -10.38
N ASP A 138 -1.02 7.86 -11.34
CA ASP A 138 -1.68 6.74 -12.00
C ASP A 138 -0.61 5.95 -12.78
N TYR A 139 -0.20 4.81 -12.25
CA TYR A 139 0.71 3.90 -12.95
C TYR A 139 -0.12 2.97 -13.84
N HIS A 140 0.11 3.07 -15.15
CA HIS A 140 -0.43 2.17 -16.17
C HIS A 140 0.70 1.20 -16.60
N PHE A 141 0.44 -0.11 -16.71
CA PHE A 141 1.47 -1.14 -16.98
C PHE A 141 1.20 -2.01 -18.18
#